data_AF-A0A929M844-F1
#
_entry.id   AF-A0A929M844-F1
#
_cell.length_a   1.000
_cell.length_b   1.000
_cell.length_c   1.000
_cell.angle_alpha   90.00
_cell.angle_beta   90.00
_cell.angle_gamma   90.00
#
_symmetry.space_group_name_H-M   'P 1'
#
loop_
_entity.id
_entity.type
_entity.pdbx_description
1 polymer ?
#
loop_
_entity_poly.entity_id
_entity_poly.type
_entity_poly.pdbx_seq_one_letter_code
_entity_poly.pdbx_strand_id
1 'polypeptide(L)'
;MKKIVLFLTSAVLLWGVNLETKTLDSRCENEDAKSCFELGNKFEEGKNYQKAGEFYKKACELKHASACSSVGMLYDMDYIKD
;
A
#
# COMPACT_ATOMS: atom_id res chain seq x y z
N MET A 1 33.31 19.77 -9.06
CA MET A 1 33.26 19.03 -7.77
C MET A 1 32.35 19.85 -6.85
N LYS A 2 31.19 19.48 -6.33
CA LYS A 2 30.27 18.32 -6.22
C LYS A 2 28.92 19.00 -5.84
N LYS A 3 27.72 18.78 -6.38
CA LYS A 3 27.18 18.00 -7.48
C LYS A 3 26.13 18.91 -8.14
N ILE A 4 26.39 19.31 -9.37
CA ILE A 4 25.37 19.81 -10.30
C ILE A 4 24.62 18.58 -10.77
N VAL A 5 23.36 18.42 -10.39
CA VAL A 5 22.36 17.75 -11.23
C VAL A 5 20.99 18.38 -10.97
N LEU A 6 20.66 19.32 -11.85
CA LEU A 6 19.30 19.70 -12.19
C LEU A 6 18.59 18.49 -12.81
N PHE A 7 17.44 18.09 -12.27
CA PHE A 7 16.44 17.34 -13.04
C PHE A 7 15.06 17.85 -12.64
N LEU A 8 14.74 19.05 -13.15
CA LEU A 8 13.44 19.67 -12.97
C LEU A 8 12.40 19.28 -14.02
N THR A 9 12.68 18.56 -15.13
CA THR A 9 11.69 18.60 -16.24
C THR A 9 11.48 17.37 -17.16
N SER A 10 11.97 16.16 -16.91
CA SER A 10 11.89 15.12 -17.99
C SER A 10 11.36 13.72 -17.66
N ALA A 11 10.87 13.43 -16.46
CA ALA A 11 10.31 12.09 -16.15
C ALA A 11 8.77 11.98 -16.24
N VAL A 12 8.06 13.08 -16.53
CA VAL A 12 6.58 13.07 -16.56
C VAL A 12 6.01 12.51 -17.87
N LEU A 13 6.83 12.37 -18.92
CA LEU A 13 6.31 12.13 -20.27
C LEU A 13 6.55 10.74 -20.85
N LEU A 14 7.06 9.75 -20.09
CA LEU A 14 7.23 8.41 -20.67
C LEU A 14 6.70 7.22 -19.87
N TRP A 15 6.51 7.29 -18.55
CA TRP A 15 6.01 6.13 -17.79
C TRP A 15 5.12 6.64 -16.68
N GLY A 16 3.83 6.29 -16.70
CA GLY A 16 2.83 6.65 -15.70
C GLY A 16 3.12 6.03 -14.33
N VAL A 17 4.18 6.51 -13.67
CA VAL A 17 4.43 6.21 -12.27
C VAL A 17 3.36 6.95 -11.47
N ASN A 18 2.36 6.19 -11.02
CA ASN A 18 1.40 6.63 -10.02
C ASN A 18 2.17 6.99 -8.74
N LEU A 19 2.53 8.27 -8.59
CA LEU A 19 3.28 8.83 -7.48
C LEU A 19 2.63 8.53 -6.12
N GLU A 20 1.31 8.31 -6.11
CA GLU A 20 0.46 8.10 -4.93
C GLU A 20 0.67 6.73 -4.24
N THR A 21 0.99 5.65 -4.98
CA THR A 21 1.29 4.34 -4.36
C THR A 21 2.63 4.33 -3.67
N LYS A 22 3.64 4.93 -4.31
CA LYS A 22 5.00 5.00 -3.76
C LYS A 22 5.04 5.80 -2.46
N THR A 23 4.20 6.82 -2.34
CA THR A 23 4.06 7.58 -1.09
C THR A 23 3.30 6.80 -0.01
N LEU A 24 2.29 6.00 -0.38
CA LEU A 24 1.55 5.15 0.55
C LEU A 24 2.39 3.99 1.07
N ASP A 25 3.17 3.33 0.21
CA ASP A 25 4.11 2.26 0.58
C ASP A 25 5.06 2.76 1.68
N SER A 26 5.71 3.90 1.46
CA SER A 26 6.64 4.49 2.43
C SER A 26 5.96 4.94 3.73
N ARG A 27 4.73 5.45 3.68
CA ARG A 27 3.99 5.82 4.91
C ARG A 27 3.56 4.59 5.70
N CYS A 28 3.10 3.55 5.02
CA CYS A 28 2.78 2.27 5.63
C CYS A 28 4.02 1.62 6.27
N GLU A 29 5.20 1.77 5.66
CA GLU A 29 6.48 1.38 6.28
C GLU A 29 6.76 2.15 7.58
N ASN A 30 6.37 3.42 7.66
CA ASN A 30 6.50 4.28 8.85
C ASN A 30 5.30 4.18 9.81
N GLU A 31 4.69 3.00 9.93
CA GLU A 31 3.62 2.69 10.91
C GLU A 31 2.34 3.54 10.80
N ASP A 32 2.07 4.17 9.65
CA ASP A 32 0.79 4.81 9.38
C ASP A 32 -0.27 3.75 9.01
N ALA A 33 -1.08 3.38 10.01
CA ALA A 33 -2.12 2.37 9.88
C ALA A 33 -3.14 2.69 8.77
N LYS A 34 -3.47 3.98 8.57
CA LYS A 34 -4.43 4.41 7.54
C LYS A 34 -3.82 4.23 6.15
N SER A 35 -2.56 4.64 5.97
CA SER A 35 -1.85 4.45 4.69
C SER A 35 -1.73 2.96 4.33
N CYS A 36 -1.46 2.08 5.31
CA CYS A 36 -1.48 0.63 5.09
C CYS A 36 -2.86 0.13 4.65
N PHE A 37 -3.93 0.59 5.30
CA PHE A 37 -5.30 0.19 4.93
C PHE A 37 -5.67 0.64 3.50
N GLU A 38 -5.33 1.87 3.12
CA GLU A 38 -5.58 2.38 1.76
C GLU A 38 -4.83 1.58 0.70
N LEU A 39 -3.61 1.15 1.00
CA LEU A 39 -2.84 0.29 0.12
C LEU A 39 -3.46 -1.10 -0.03
N GLY A 40 -3.98 -1.66 1.07
CA GLY A 40 -4.77 -2.88 1.04
C GLY A 40 -5.99 -2.77 0.12
N ASN A 41 -6.77 -1.69 0.25
CA ASN A 41 -7.93 -1.42 -0.62
C ASN A 41 -7.53 -1.36 -2.09
N LYS A 42 -6.39 -0.72 -2.40
CA LYS A 42 -5.91 -0.64 -3.78
C LYS A 42 -5.55 -2.00 -4.38
N PHE A 43 -4.95 -2.89 -3.59
CA PHE A 43 -4.69 -4.25 -4.05
C PHE A 43 -5.97 -5.08 -4.16
N GLU A 44 -6.95 -4.86 -3.27
CA GLU A 44 -8.27 -5.49 -3.34
C GLU A 44 -9.05 -5.08 -4.59
N GLU A 45 -9.04 -3.79 -4.95
CA GLU A 45 -9.61 -3.28 -6.21
C GLU A 45 -8.96 -3.95 -7.43
N GLY A 46 -7.65 -4.17 -7.36
CA GLY A 46 -6.89 -4.94 -8.35
C GLY A 46 -7.09 -6.45 -8.26
N LYS A 47 -7.96 -6.94 -7.37
CA LYS A 47 -8.22 -8.36 -7.07
C LYS A 47 -6.99 -9.16 -6.65
N ASN A 48 -5.97 -8.48 -6.15
CA ASN A 48 -4.79 -9.09 -5.55
C ASN A 48 -5.00 -9.24 -4.04
N TYR A 49 -5.87 -10.19 -3.67
CA TYR A 49 -6.33 -10.36 -2.30
C TYR A 49 -5.24 -10.82 -1.33
N GLN A 50 -4.26 -11.60 -1.81
CA GLN A 50 -3.11 -12.00 -0.99
C GLN A 50 -2.30 -10.78 -0.55
N LYS A 51 -1.98 -9.90 -1.50
CA LYS A 51 -1.25 -8.67 -1.22
C LYS A 51 -2.08 -7.66 -0.43
N ALA A 52 -3.39 -7.58 -0.68
CA ALA A 52 -4.30 -6.80 0.15
C ALA A 52 -4.26 -7.26 1.62
N GLY A 53 -4.28 -8.58 1.84
CA GLY A 53 -4.18 -9.18 3.15
C GLY A 53 -2.90 -8.85 3.91
N GLU A 54 -1.74 -8.79 3.24
CA GLU A 54 -0.48 -8.36 3.86
C GLU A 54 -0.59 -6.94 4.46
N PHE A 55 -1.14 -5.99 3.70
CA PHE A 55 -1.29 -4.61 4.16
C PHE A 55 -2.41 -4.46 5.19
N TYR A 56 -3.52 -5.19 5.07
CA TYR A 56 -4.57 -5.20 6.09
C TYR A 56 -4.08 -5.81 7.40
N LYS A 57 -3.29 -6.90 7.38
CA LYS A 57 -2.68 -7.48 8.59
C LYS A 57 -1.82 -6.43 9.29
N LYS A 58 -0.93 -5.76 8.56
CA LYS A 58 -0.09 -4.69 9.13
C LYS A 58 -0.91 -3.51 9.69
N ALA A 59 -1.91 -3.03 8.96
CA ALA A 59 -2.80 -1.98 9.46
C ALA A 59 -3.57 -2.42 10.72
N CYS A 60 -3.98 -3.69 10.80
CA CYS A 60 -4.64 -4.26 11.97
C CYS A 60 -3.70 -4.34 13.18
N GLU A 61 -2.44 -4.74 13.00
CA GLU A 61 -1.41 -4.73 14.04
C GLU A 61 -1.23 -3.32 14.63
N LEU A 62 -1.33 -2.30 13.77
CA LEU A 62 -1.34 -0.87 14.12
C LEU A 62 -2.69 -0.35 14.63
N LYS A 63 -3.61 -1.25 15.02
CA LYS A 63 -4.92 -0.96 15.62
C LYS A 63 -5.94 -0.28 14.70
N HIS A 64 -5.79 -0.39 13.37
CA HIS A 64 -6.82 0.07 12.43
C HIS A 64 -8.00 -0.92 12.39
N ALA A 65 -9.09 -0.58 13.07
CA ALA A 65 -10.24 -1.48 13.26
C ALA A 65 -10.81 -2.06 11.94
N SER A 66 -11.01 -1.22 10.92
CA SER A 66 -11.55 -1.70 9.63
C SER A 66 -10.61 -2.66 8.92
N ALA A 67 -9.29 -2.51 9.13
CA ALA A 67 -8.32 -3.41 8.51
C ALA A 67 -8.41 -4.82 9.12
N CYS A 68 -8.62 -4.90 10.44
CA CYS A 68 -8.86 -6.18 11.11
C CYS A 68 -10.11 -6.89 10.57
N SER A 69 -11.20 -6.14 10.35
CA SER A 69 -12.40 -6.69 9.72
C SER A 69 -12.13 -7.20 8.31
N SER A 70 -11.37 -6.44 7.51
CA SER A 70 -10.97 -6.87 6.16
C SER A 70 -10.11 -8.14 6.17
N VAL A 71 -9.18 -8.28 7.13
CA VAL A 71 -8.43 -9.53 7.31
C VAL A 71 -9.38 -10.70 7.54
N GLY A 72 -10.35 -10.57 8.47
CA GLY A 72 -11.35 -11.60 8.73
C GLY A 72 -12.14 -11.99 7.47
N MET A 73 -12.63 -11.01 6.70
CA MET A 73 -13.32 -11.26 5.44
C MET A 73 -12.45 -12.02 4.44
N LEU A 74 -11.16 -11.71 4.34
CA LEU A 74 -10.26 -12.41 3.43
C LEU A 74 -9.97 -13.86 3.87
N TYR A 75 -9.97 -14.16 5.18
CA TYR A 75 -9.90 -15.54 5.66
C TYR A 75 -11.18 -16.32 5.33
N ASP A 76 -12.35 -15.74 5.61
CA ASP A 76 -13.65 -16.40 5.35
C ASP A 76 -13.84 -16.73 3.87
N MET A 77 -13.27 -15.90 2.98
CA MET A 77 -13.29 -16.07 1.53
C MET A 77 -12.14 -16.93 0.99
N ASP A 78 -11.35 -17.56 1.86
CA ASP A 78 -10.20 -18.41 1.50
C ASP A 78 -9.09 -17.70 0.70
N TYR A 79 -9.06 -16.36 0.70
CA TYR A 79 -8.09 -15.57 -0.06
C TYR A 79 -6.72 -15.48 0.61
N ILE A 80 -6.67 -15.61 1.94
CA ILE A 80 -5.45 -15.67 2.72
C ILE A 80 -5.50 -16.84 3.69
N LYS A 81 -4.33 -17.43 3.95
CA LYS A 81 -4.12 -18.56 4.87
C LYS A 81 -2.83 -18.28 5.65
N ASP A 82 -2.79 -18.68 6.91
CA ASP A 82 -1.58 -18.59 7.74
C ASP A 82 -0.59 -19.72 7.46
#